data_AF-A0A5B1BLW7-F1
#
_entry.id   AF-A0A5B1BLW7-F1
#
_cell.length_a   1.000
_cell.length_b   1.000
_cell.length_c   1.000
_cell.angle_alpha   90.00
_cell.angle_beta   90.00
_cell.angle_gamma   90.00
#
_symmetry.space_group_name_H-M   'P 1'
#
loop_
_entity.id
_entity.type
_entity.pdbx_description
1 polymer ?
#
loop_
_entity_poly.entity_id
_entity_poly.type
_entity_poly.pdbx_seq_one_letter_code
_entity_poly.pdbx_strand_id
1 'polypeptide(L)'
;MSAHRLDPELVRKHVLDVLAHAGGDLTTAELRQLLQPWAPGLVNETVYRNLIVLQRRGKVRRLVRPGHRHVAWAIATTSKSSHEGGQS
;
A
#
# COMPACT_ATOMS: atom_id res chain seq x y z
N MET A 1 5.83 -6.14 29.36
CA MET A 1 4.80 -6.42 28.34
C MET A 1 5.49 -6.55 27.00
N SER A 2 5.75 -7.78 26.55
CA SER A 2 6.36 -8.04 25.25
C SER A 2 5.40 -7.54 24.18
N ALA A 3 5.78 -6.48 23.46
CA ALA A 3 5.03 -6.03 22.30
C ALA A 3 4.92 -7.24 21.35
N HIS A 4 3.71 -7.77 21.17
CA HIS A 4 3.46 -8.80 20.17
C HIS A 4 3.90 -8.22 18.83
N ARG A 5 5.09 -8.60 18.35
CA ARG A 5 5.55 -8.23 17.02
C ARG A 5 4.61 -8.92 16.04
N LEU A 6 3.78 -8.13 15.37
CA LEU A 6 2.95 -8.62 14.28
C LEU A 6 3.85 -9.24 13.22
N ASP A 7 3.43 -10.37 12.69
CA ASP A 7 4.13 -11.02 11.57
C ASP A 7 4.18 -10.04 10.38
N PRO A 8 5.37 -9.68 9.89
CA PRO A 8 5.50 -8.78 8.76
C PRO A 8 4.82 -9.26 7.47
N GLU A 9 4.76 -10.58 7.20
CA GLU A 9 4.05 -11.09 6.02
C GLU A 9 2.53 -10.93 6.18
N LEU A 10 2.01 -11.09 7.41
CA LEU A 10 0.59 -10.87 7.68
C LEU A 10 0.22 -9.39 7.53
N VAL A 11 1.07 -8.48 8.01
CA VAL A 11 0.91 -7.03 7.78
C VAL A 11 0.91 -6.73 6.27
N ARG A 12 1.84 -7.31 5.50
CA ARG A 12 1.89 -7.12 4.04
C ARG A 12 0.63 -7.60 3.34
N LYS A 13 0.11 -8.76 3.73
CA LYS A 13 -1.16 -9.29 3.20
C LYS A 13 -2.30 -8.32 3.45
N HIS A 14 -2.50 -7.88 4.69
CA HIS A 14 -3.58 -6.94 5.01
C HIS A 14 -3.42 -5.58 4.33
N VAL A 15 -2.19 -5.07 4.15
CA VAL A 15 -1.94 -3.85 3.38
C VAL A 15 -2.40 -4.01 1.93
N LEU A 16 -2.09 -5.14 1.28
CA LEU A 16 -2.54 -5.40 -0.09
C LEU A 16 -4.06 -5.53 -0.17
N ASP A 17 -4.68 -6.23 0.79
CA ASP A 17 -6.13 -6.38 0.85
C ASP A 17 -6.80 -5.00 0.96
N VAL A 18 -6.35 -4.14 1.88
CA VAL A 18 -6.89 -2.78 2.04
C VAL A 18 -6.73 -1.95 0.77
N LEU A 19 -5.55 -1.97 0.13
CA LEU A 19 -5.32 -1.25 -1.12
C LEU A 19 -6.20 -1.77 -2.27
N ALA A 20 -6.45 -3.07 -2.34
CA ALA A 20 -7.32 -3.67 -3.35
C ALA A 20 -8.79 -3.28 -3.14
N HIS A 21 -9.27 -3.27 -1.89
CA HIS A 21 -10.66 -2.93 -1.56
C HIS A 21 -10.95 -1.43 -1.67
N ALA A 22 -9.97 -0.57 -1.39
CA ALA A 22 -10.14 0.88 -1.48
C ALA A 22 -10.32 1.38 -2.93
N GLY A 23 -9.91 0.57 -3.93
CA GLY A 23 -10.05 0.91 -5.35
C GLY A 23 -9.20 2.10 -5.82
N GLY A 24 -8.30 2.60 -4.97
CA GLY A 24 -7.53 3.82 -5.20
C GLY A 24 -6.19 3.82 -4.46
N ASP A 25 -5.51 4.96 -4.49
CA ASP A 25 -4.26 5.16 -3.77
C ASP A 25 -4.49 5.72 -2.37
N LEU A 26 -3.75 5.16 -1.41
CA LEU A 26 -3.83 5.54 0.00
C LEU A 26 -2.47 6.00 0.50
N THR A 27 -2.45 7.03 1.33
CA THR A 27 -1.27 7.41 2.10
C THR A 27 -0.95 6.36 3.17
N THR A 28 0.28 6.37 3.67
CA THR A 28 0.67 5.48 4.78
C THR A 28 -0.19 5.70 6.03
N ALA A 29 -0.63 6.93 6.29
CA ALA A 29 -1.47 7.24 7.44
C ALA A 29 -2.89 6.68 7.30
N GLU A 30 -3.49 6.80 6.11
CA GLU A 30 -4.81 6.22 5.82
C GLU A 30 -4.77 4.69 5.89
N LEU A 31 -3.72 4.06 5.34
CA LEU A 31 -3.52 2.62 5.47
C LEU A 31 -3.46 2.18 6.94
N ARG A 32 -2.73 2.93 7.78
CA ARG A 32 -2.67 2.64 9.22
C ARG A 32 -4.05 2.74 9.88
N GLN A 33 -4.82 3.78 9.56
CA GLN A 33 -6.17 3.97 10.11
C GLN A 33 -7.10 2.81 9.71
N LEU A 34 -7.06 2.38 8.45
CA LEU A 34 -7.87 1.25 7.97
C LEU A 34 -7.44 -0.09 8.56
N LEU A 35 -6.15 -0.24 8.92
CA LEU A 35 -5.63 -1.43 9.59
C LEU A 35 -5.85 -1.42 11.11
N GLN A 36 -6.28 -0.30 11.70
CA GLN A 36 -6.44 -0.14 13.14
C GLN A 36 -7.42 -1.15 13.78
N PRO A 37 -8.56 -1.52 13.15
CA PRO A 37 -9.46 -2.54 13.71
C PRO A 37 -8.81 -3.92 13.84
N TRP A 38 -7.89 -4.26 12.93
CA TRP A 38 -7.14 -5.52 12.96
C TRP A 38 -5.91 -5.44 13.87
N ALA A 39 -5.20 -4.32 13.83
CA ALA A 39 -3.97 -4.10 14.59
C ALA A 39 -3.95 -2.69 15.23
N PRO A 40 -4.57 -2.52 16.42
CA PRO A 40 -4.66 -1.22 17.08
C PRO A 40 -3.31 -0.57 17.43
N GLY A 41 -2.28 -1.39 17.64
CA GLY A 41 -0.91 -0.95 17.95
C GLY A 41 -0.03 -0.68 16.73
N LEU A 42 -0.56 -0.75 15.50
CA LEU A 42 0.22 -0.58 14.29
C LEU A 42 0.64 0.89 14.10
N VAL A 43 1.94 1.11 13.91
CA VAL A 43 2.54 2.45 13.71
C VAL A 43 2.88 2.70 12.24
N ASN A 44 2.84 3.97 11.81
CA ASN A 44 3.14 4.39 10.44
C ASN A 44 4.48 3.85 9.93
N GLU A 45 5.52 3.85 10.76
CA GLU A 45 6.86 3.35 10.40
C GLU A 45 6.83 1.86 10.03
N THR A 46 6.02 1.05 10.72
CA THR A 46 5.88 -0.38 10.41
C THR A 46 5.16 -0.57 9.08
N VAL A 47 4.10 0.19 8.84
CA VAL A 47 3.37 0.17 7.56
C VAL A 47 4.30 0.60 6.42
N TYR A 48 5.03 1.69 6.60
CA TYR A 48 5.97 2.23 5.61
C TYR A 48 7.05 1.21 5.22
N ARG A 49 7.71 0.58 6.19
CA ARG A 49 8.73 -0.46 5.92
C ARG A 49 8.18 -1.62 5.12
N ASN A 50 6.96 -2.07 5.44
CA ASN A 50 6.28 -3.14 4.71
C ASN A 50 5.90 -2.71 3.28
N LEU A 51 5.48 -1.46 3.08
CA LEU A 51 5.22 -0.89 1.75
C LEU A 51 6.47 -0.83 0.88
N ILE A 52 7.63 -0.48 1.45
CA ILE A 52 8.91 -0.50 0.73
C ILE A 52 9.26 -1.92 0.26
N VAL A 53 9.04 -2.93 1.11
CA VAL A 53 9.24 -4.33 0.71
C VAL A 53 8.27 -4.72 -0.41
N LEU A 54 7.00 -4.37 -0.31
CA LEU A 54 6.00 -4.63 -1.35
C LEU A 54 6.32 -3.91 -2.66
N GLN A 55 6.86 -2.70 -2.60
CA GLN A 55 7.30 -1.94 -3.77
C GLN A 55 8.46 -2.64 -4.47
N ARG A 56 9.46 -3.08 -3.71
CA ARG A 56 10.60 -3.85 -4.24
C ARG A 56 10.15 -5.17 -4.87
N ARG A 57 9.07 -5.78 -4.35
CA ARG A 57 8.43 -6.98 -4.91
C ARG A 57 7.49 -6.68 -6.10
N GLY A 58 7.36 -5.42 -6.52
CA GLY A 58 6.48 -5.01 -7.61
C GLY A 58 4.99 -5.20 -7.32
N LYS A 59 4.58 -5.26 -6.04
CA LYS A 59 3.17 -5.45 -5.63
C LYS A 59 2.44 -4.12 -5.43
N VAL A 60 3.16 -3.07 -5.08
CA VAL A 60 2.63 -1.71 -4.94
C VAL A 60 3.54 -0.72 -5.66
N ARG A 61 2.99 0.43 -6.02
CA ARG A 61 3.72 1.56 -6.57
C ARG A 61 3.56 2.79 -5.69
N ARG A 62 4.64 3.56 -5.60
CA ARG A 62 4.68 4.83 -4.89
C ARG A 62 4.21 5.94 -5.83
N LEU A 63 3.25 6.74 -5.41
CA LEU A 63 2.72 7.87 -6.16
C LEU A 63 3.12 9.17 -5.45
N VAL A 64 3.81 10.04 -6.19
CA VAL A 64 4.15 11.40 -5.77
C VAL A 64 3.28 12.33 -6.60
N ARG A 65 2.28 12.96 -5.98
CA ARG A 65 1.35 13.88 -6.65
C ARG A 65 1.86 15.32 -6.53
N PRO A 66 1.92 16.10 -7.62
CA PRO A 66 2.23 17.52 -7.55
C PRO A 66 1.25 18.24 -6.60
N GLY A 67 1.77 19.07 -5.69
CA GLY A 67 0.94 19.80 -4.72
C GLY A 67 0.53 19.02 -3.47
N HIS A 68 0.78 17.71 -3.39
CA HIS A 68 0.52 16.92 -2.19
C HIS A 68 1.82 16.65 -1.43
N ARG A 69 1.82 16.96 -0.14
CA ARG A 69 2.97 16.72 0.75
C ARG A 69 3.19 15.23 1.06
N HIS A 70 2.12 14.43 0.96
CA HIS A 70 2.14 13.02 1.35
C HIS A 70 2.23 12.10 0.15
N VAL A 71 3.01 11.04 0.35
CA VAL A 71 3.17 9.95 -0.60
C VAL A 71 1.96 9.03 -0.50
N ALA A 72 1.38 8.70 -1.64
CA ALA A 72 0.35 7.70 -1.75
C ALA A 72 0.89 6.38 -2.33
N TRP A 73 0.15 5.30 -2.09
CA TRP A 73 0.49 3.94 -2.48
C TRP A 73 -0.70 3.33 -3.19
N ALA A 74 -0.46 2.67 -4.32
CA ALA A 74 -1.47 1.94 -5.07
C ALA A 74 -0.99 0.51 -5.34
N ILE A 75 -1.92 -0.43 -5.53
CA ILE A 75 -1.58 -1.73 -6.12
C ILE A 75 -0.88 -1.49 -7.45
N ALA A 76 0.22 -2.22 -7.66
CA ALA A 76 0.83 -2.32 -8.97
C ALA A 76 -0.10 -3.20 -9.81
N THR A 77 -1.03 -2.59 -10.55
CA THR A 77 -1.67 -3.29 -11.64
C THR A 77 -0.56 -3.67 -12.61
N THR A 78 -0.38 -4.95 -12.87
CA THR A 78 0.33 -5.38 -14.07
C THR A 78 -0.45 -4.74 -15.21
N SER A 79 0.09 -3.65 -15.73
CA SER A 79 -0.33 -3.11 -17.01
C SER A 79 -0.18 -4.27 -17.99
N LYS A 80 -1.27 -4.98 -18.28
CA LYS A 80 -1.48 -5.38 -19.66
C LYS A 80 -1.46 -4.05 -20.39
N SER A 81 -0.35 -3.80 -21.06
CA SER A 81 -0.23 -2.75 -22.05
C SER A 81 -1.54 -2.66 -22.82
N SER A 82 -2.32 -1.61 -22.57
CA SER A 82 -3.29 -1.14 -23.56
C SER A 82 -2.47 -0.59 -24.72
N HIS A 83 -2.00 -1.52 -25.56
CA HIS A 83 -1.39 -1.26 -26.85
C HIS A 83 -2.21 -2.01 -27.90
N GLU A 84 -3.41 -1.49 -28.16
CA GLU A 84 -4.13 -1.57 -29.43
C GLU A 84 -4.92 -0.24 -29.45
N GLY A 85 -4.65 0.73 -30.32
CA GLY A 85 -4.36 0.60 -31.74
C GLY A 85 -5.63 1.03 -32.49
N GLY A 86 -5.67 2.28 -32.97
CA GLY A 86 -6.84 2.80 -33.66
C GLY A 86 -6.73 4.28 -34.02
N GLN A 87 -5.64 4.66 -34.70
CA GLN A 87 -5.68 5.77 -35.64
C GLN A 87 -6.25 5.25 -36.96
N SER A 88 -7.37 5.81 -37.40
CA SER A 88 -7.65 6.25 -38.79
C SER A 88 -9.06 6.84 -38.82
#